data_AF-A0A7X5SVX5-F1
#
_entry.id   AF-A0A7X5SVX5-F1
#
_cell.length_a   1.000
_cell.length_b   1.000
_cell.length_c   1.000
_cell.angle_alpha   90.00
_cell.angle_beta   90.00
_cell.angle_gamma   90.00
#
_symmetry.space_group_name_H-M   'P 1'
#
loop_
_entity.id
_entity.type
_entity.pdbx_description
1 polymer ?
#
loop_
_entity_poly.entity_id
_entity_poly.type
_entity_poly.pdbx_seq_one_letter_code
_entity_poly.pdbx_strand_id
1 'polypeptide(L)'
;MRIFKENTIEKEIIKISQDFRNENVHALDEVEKSTSKNKIVRFTAGIAKIVRVISPKVKKMINGILSITTRISTFSVNLDYSGEHLKKSADKLYNSSEVLNSSIKEVKEAMQQITLAIEDDAEAVEYISSGNIELIKHMDENKKNLGLVKNVNKELEFKAQSMEKDMTELNCILENMKTIVTGMSEIASKTNLLALNASIEAARAGEAGKGFAVVAEEVRKLSESTSKQLEKMEEFVNNIGTCSTNSSKSVKDTIESIDKLGEYTEAISASSSKVRESIDTEVKSIELLAASMEEINASSEEINSNMDIIGENVQEVSNEAAVLSEKSLEIKYLADEMDKIDDEMSNLAKLSGDITGENHFKITNKDFIVAINNAIKAHENWVEQLQNMAMENKIKPIQTDGQKCGFGHFYNSVMPRHEGIKEIWIKIDNIHKELHKVGEVVKNNIKDENTEKAKENSKKATQLSQTIINMLSNIKSIATEVDKEGNLVL
;
A
#
# COMPACT_ATOMS: atom_id res chain seq x y z
N MET A 1 64.88 -43.76 78.81
CA MET A 1 65.43 -43.17 77.56
C MET A 1 64.48 -43.18 76.35
N ARG A 2 63.34 -43.90 76.37
CA ARG A 2 62.31 -43.81 75.31
C ARG A 2 61.47 -42.52 75.35
N ILE A 3 61.11 -42.06 76.55
CA ILE A 3 60.26 -40.87 76.78
C ILE A 3 60.91 -39.54 76.29
N PHE A 4 62.24 -39.45 76.21
CA PHE A 4 62.94 -38.23 75.75
C PHE A 4 63.03 -38.08 74.21
N LYS A 5 62.92 -39.17 73.43
CA LYS A 5 62.99 -39.10 71.95
C LYS A 5 61.66 -38.71 71.31
N GLU A 6 60.54 -39.02 71.96
CA GLU A 6 59.19 -38.65 71.48
C GLU A 6 58.99 -37.12 71.50
N ASN A 7 59.53 -36.44 72.53
CA ASN A 7 59.41 -34.98 72.70
C ASN A 7 60.16 -34.16 71.61
N THR A 8 61.21 -34.72 70.99
CA THR A 8 62.00 -34.01 69.95
C THR A 8 61.35 -34.06 68.57
N ILE A 9 60.77 -35.21 68.19
CA ILE A 9 60.03 -35.35 66.92
C ILE A 9 58.76 -34.50 66.98
N GLU A 10 58.06 -34.53 68.11
CA GLU A 10 56.86 -33.72 68.33
C GLU A 10 57.13 -32.22 68.15
N LYS A 11 58.20 -31.69 68.75
CA LYS A 11 58.61 -30.29 68.56
C LYS A 11 58.93 -29.94 67.11
N GLU A 12 59.56 -30.85 66.37
CA GLU A 12 59.86 -30.64 64.94
C GLU A 12 58.60 -30.66 64.08
N ILE A 13 57.63 -31.52 64.39
CA ILE A 13 56.32 -31.55 63.73
C ILE A 13 55.50 -30.30 64.06
N ILE A 14 55.54 -29.81 65.32
CA ILE A 14 54.91 -28.54 65.71
C ILE A 14 55.54 -27.38 64.94
N LYS A 15 56.86 -27.37 64.76
CA LYS A 15 57.55 -26.35 63.95
C LYS A 15 57.15 -26.44 62.47
N ILE A 16 57.07 -27.62 61.88
CA ILE A 16 56.53 -27.82 60.52
C ILE A 16 55.10 -27.28 60.42
N SER A 17 54.26 -27.52 61.42
CA SER A 17 52.89 -26.99 61.47
C SER A 17 52.87 -25.45 61.55
N GLN A 18 53.81 -24.83 62.26
CA GLN A 18 53.96 -23.37 62.31
C GLN A 18 54.47 -22.82 60.98
N ASP A 19 55.52 -23.42 60.40
CA ASP A 19 56.09 -23.02 59.11
C ASP A 19 55.05 -23.18 57.98
N PHE A 20 54.22 -24.22 58.04
CA PHE A 20 53.07 -24.40 57.15
C PHE A 20 52.01 -23.32 57.32
N ARG A 21 51.65 -22.98 58.57
CA ARG A 21 50.67 -21.90 58.88
C ARG A 21 51.17 -20.52 58.48
N ASN A 22 52.47 -20.27 58.65
CA ASN A 22 53.14 -19.01 58.28
C ASN A 22 53.49 -18.93 56.79
N GLU A 23 53.01 -19.89 55.99
CA GLU A 23 53.23 -19.95 54.55
C GLU A 23 54.73 -20.04 54.14
N ASN A 24 55.60 -20.48 55.06
CA ASN A 24 57.04 -20.54 54.86
C ASN A 24 57.45 -21.83 54.14
N VAL A 25 57.17 -21.88 52.84
CA VAL A 25 57.51 -23.02 51.96
C VAL A 25 59.00 -23.33 51.95
N HIS A 26 59.85 -22.31 52.12
CA HIS A 26 61.31 -22.47 52.16
C HIS A 26 61.76 -23.25 53.40
N ALA A 27 61.24 -22.92 54.57
CA ALA A 27 61.54 -23.66 55.80
C ALA A 27 61.09 -25.13 55.74
N LEU A 28 59.95 -25.39 55.09
CA LEU A 28 59.48 -26.77 54.85
C LEU A 28 60.41 -27.55 53.92
N ASP A 29 60.92 -26.91 52.85
CA ASP A 29 61.88 -27.50 51.90
C ASP A 29 63.23 -27.81 52.56
N GLU A 30 63.72 -26.92 53.43
CA GLU A 30 64.94 -27.13 54.21
C GLU A 30 64.82 -28.34 55.16
N VAL A 31 63.68 -28.47 55.84
CA VAL A 31 63.42 -29.59 56.75
C VAL A 31 63.27 -30.91 55.97
N GLU A 32 62.59 -30.90 54.82
CA GLU A 32 62.44 -32.06 53.93
C GLU A 32 63.79 -32.60 53.45
N LYS A 33 64.71 -31.73 53.02
CA LYS A 33 66.03 -32.10 52.48
C LYS A 33 67.07 -32.44 53.54
N SER A 34 66.81 -32.16 54.81
CA SER A 34 67.80 -32.31 55.88
C SER A 34 68.10 -33.77 56.23
N THR A 35 69.31 -34.24 55.94
CA THR A 35 69.75 -35.62 56.24
C THR A 35 69.88 -35.90 57.74
N SER A 36 70.00 -34.86 58.57
CA SER A 36 70.09 -34.97 60.04
C SER A 36 68.74 -35.10 60.74
N LYS A 37 67.62 -34.88 60.03
CA LYS A 37 66.26 -34.97 60.57
C LYS A 37 65.68 -36.37 60.44
N ASN A 38 64.76 -36.70 61.35
CA ASN A 38 64.04 -37.97 61.34
C ASN A 38 63.27 -38.15 60.01
N LYS A 39 63.17 -39.38 59.50
CA LYS A 39 62.44 -39.70 58.26
C LYS A 39 60.97 -39.25 58.30
N ILE A 40 60.30 -39.40 59.44
CA ILE A 40 58.90 -38.98 59.64
C ILE A 40 58.78 -37.45 59.55
N VAL A 41 59.72 -36.72 60.13
CA VAL A 41 59.77 -35.25 60.11
C VAL A 41 59.99 -34.74 58.68
N ARG A 42 60.93 -35.33 57.95
CA ARG A 42 61.15 -35.02 56.53
C ARG A 42 59.93 -35.29 55.67
N PHE A 43 59.30 -36.45 55.84
CA PHE A 43 58.10 -36.82 55.11
C PHE A 43 56.93 -35.88 55.39
N THR A 44 56.75 -35.51 56.67
CA THR A 44 55.71 -34.56 57.10
C THR A 44 55.95 -33.17 56.49
N ALA A 45 57.21 -32.70 56.47
CA ALA A 45 57.58 -31.43 55.84
C ALA A 45 57.34 -31.45 54.31
N GLY A 46 57.66 -32.57 53.64
CA GLY A 46 57.38 -32.76 52.22
C GLY A 46 55.88 -32.72 51.89
N ILE A 47 55.03 -33.41 52.66
CA ILE A 47 53.58 -33.33 52.49
C ILE A 47 53.07 -31.91 52.72
N ALA A 48 53.49 -31.26 53.83
CA ALA A 48 53.09 -29.90 54.14
C ALA A 48 53.46 -28.91 53.02
N LYS A 49 54.66 -29.04 52.47
CA LYS A 49 55.12 -28.26 51.32
C LYS A 49 54.26 -28.49 50.08
N ILE A 50 53.99 -29.76 49.72
CA ILE A 50 53.16 -30.12 48.56
C ILE A 50 51.77 -29.50 48.69
N VAL A 51 51.11 -29.70 49.84
CA VAL A 51 49.77 -29.17 50.11
C VAL A 51 49.76 -27.64 49.98
N ARG A 52 50.77 -26.96 50.52
CA ARG A 52 50.87 -25.49 50.46
C ARG A 52 51.06 -24.97 49.04
N VAL A 53 51.86 -25.64 48.21
CA VAL A 53 52.11 -25.25 46.81
C VAL A 53 50.90 -25.53 45.91
N ILE A 54 50.19 -26.63 46.14
CA ILE A 54 49.04 -27.05 45.31
C ILE A 54 47.76 -26.30 45.69
N SER A 55 47.55 -25.99 46.96
CA SER A 55 46.35 -25.29 47.46
C SER A 55 45.91 -24.07 46.64
N PRO A 56 46.76 -23.05 46.38
CA PRO A 56 46.34 -21.88 45.60
C PRO A 56 45.99 -22.22 44.14
N LYS A 57 46.64 -23.23 43.53
CA LYS A 57 46.33 -23.68 42.17
C LYS A 57 44.98 -24.37 42.10
N VAL A 58 44.69 -25.24 43.08
CA VAL A 58 43.39 -25.92 43.21
C VAL A 58 42.27 -24.90 43.44
N LYS A 59 42.45 -23.92 44.33
CA LYS A 59 41.47 -22.84 44.54
C LYS A 59 41.18 -22.06 43.25
N LYS A 60 42.22 -21.71 42.48
CA LYS A 60 42.05 -21.03 41.19
C LYS A 60 41.28 -21.90 40.19
N MET A 61 41.55 -23.20 40.15
CA MET A 61 40.84 -24.16 39.30
C MET A 61 39.34 -24.23 39.67
N ILE A 62 39.02 -24.33 40.95
CA ILE A 62 37.65 -24.41 41.47
C ILE A 62 36.86 -23.13 41.12
N ASN A 63 37.46 -21.95 41.34
CA ASN A 63 36.84 -20.68 40.94
C ASN A 63 36.64 -20.60 39.42
N GLY A 64 37.57 -21.15 38.63
CA GLY A 64 37.45 -21.25 37.18
C GLY A 64 36.28 -22.14 36.75
N ILE A 65 36.13 -23.31 37.37
CA ILE A 65 35.02 -24.25 37.10
C ILE A 65 33.69 -23.56 37.38
N LEU A 66 33.50 -23.00 38.58
CA LEU A 66 32.26 -22.29 38.96
C LEU A 66 31.90 -21.15 38.00
N SER A 67 32.90 -20.39 37.55
CA SER A 67 32.71 -19.31 36.58
C SER A 67 32.33 -19.83 35.19
N ILE A 68 32.91 -20.94 34.73
CA ILE A 68 32.63 -21.52 33.42
C ILE A 68 31.23 -22.13 33.39
N THR A 69 30.82 -22.88 34.42
CA THR A 69 29.49 -23.48 34.51
C THR A 69 28.39 -22.43 34.34
N THR A 70 28.51 -21.30 35.05
CA THR A 70 27.53 -20.20 34.95
C THR A 70 27.44 -19.59 33.55
N ARG A 71 28.59 -19.48 32.85
CA ARG A 71 28.66 -18.92 31.50
C ARG A 71 28.10 -19.88 30.45
N ILE A 72 28.31 -21.19 30.62
CA ILE A 72 27.82 -22.23 29.70
C ILE A 72 26.30 -22.30 29.76
N SER A 73 25.70 -22.38 30.94
CA SER A 73 24.24 -22.33 31.11
C SER A 73 23.63 -21.08 30.46
N THR A 74 24.24 -19.91 30.67
CA THR A 74 23.77 -18.66 30.01
C THR A 74 23.89 -18.74 28.49
N PHE A 75 24.98 -19.31 27.98
CA PHE A 75 25.21 -19.46 26.54
C PHE A 75 24.20 -20.43 25.89
N SER A 76 23.90 -21.56 26.55
CA SER A 76 22.89 -22.53 26.10
C SER A 76 21.52 -21.88 25.90
N VAL A 77 21.05 -21.12 26.90
CA VAL A 77 19.75 -20.41 26.82
C VAL A 77 19.72 -19.39 25.67
N ASN A 78 20.84 -18.72 25.39
CA ASN A 78 20.94 -17.79 24.26
C ASN A 78 20.94 -18.50 22.91
N LEU A 79 21.57 -19.67 22.81
CA LEU A 79 21.55 -20.49 21.59
C LEU A 79 20.14 -21.00 21.30
N ASP A 80 19.46 -21.57 22.30
CA ASP A 80 18.08 -22.07 22.16
C ASP A 80 17.13 -20.97 21.67
N TYR A 81 17.18 -19.80 22.32
CA TYR A 81 16.40 -18.63 21.90
C TYR A 81 16.72 -18.19 20.46
N SER A 82 18.01 -18.18 20.08
CA SER A 82 18.44 -17.80 18.74
C SER A 82 17.93 -18.80 17.69
N GLY A 83 17.97 -20.11 18.00
CA GLY A 83 17.42 -21.17 17.15
C GLY A 83 15.91 -21.02 16.95
N GLU A 84 15.13 -20.85 18.02
CA GLU A 84 13.69 -20.59 17.92
C GLU A 84 13.38 -19.34 17.08
N HIS A 85 14.16 -18.27 17.25
CA HIS A 85 13.97 -17.04 16.49
C HIS A 85 14.28 -17.19 15.00
N LEU A 86 15.37 -17.89 14.65
CA LEU A 86 15.69 -18.17 13.25
C LEU A 86 14.61 -19.03 12.60
N LYS A 87 14.10 -20.04 13.32
CA LYS A 87 13.01 -20.90 12.82
C LYS A 87 11.75 -20.08 12.49
N LYS A 88 11.33 -19.21 13.42
CA LYS A 88 10.18 -18.32 13.19
C LYS A 88 10.39 -17.37 12.02
N SER A 89 11.59 -16.82 11.86
CA SER A 89 11.94 -15.96 10.72
C SER A 89 11.88 -16.73 9.40
N ALA A 90 12.39 -17.96 9.37
CA ALA A 90 12.32 -18.84 8.21
C ALA A 90 10.87 -19.15 7.81
N ASP A 91 10.03 -19.54 8.77
CA ASP A 91 8.61 -19.84 8.52
C ASP A 91 7.86 -18.59 8.01
N LYS A 92 8.19 -17.40 8.53
CA LYS A 92 7.62 -16.14 8.05
C LYS A 92 8.04 -15.84 6.61
N LEU A 93 9.32 -16.01 6.27
CA LEU A 93 9.81 -15.81 4.91
C LEU A 93 9.15 -16.78 3.93
N TYR A 94 9.03 -18.06 4.30
CA TYR A 94 8.37 -19.07 3.48
C TYR A 94 6.91 -18.69 3.17
N ASN A 95 6.14 -18.31 4.18
CA ASN A 95 4.76 -17.85 4.01
C ASN A 95 4.68 -16.58 3.16
N SER A 96 5.62 -15.64 3.32
CA SER A 96 5.68 -14.43 2.50
C SER A 96 6.00 -14.74 1.03
N SER A 97 6.89 -15.69 0.76
CA SER A 97 7.19 -16.15 -0.61
C SER A 97 5.96 -16.78 -1.28
N GLU A 98 5.20 -17.62 -0.57
CA GLU A 98 3.96 -18.21 -1.11
C GLU A 98 2.93 -17.14 -1.49
N VAL A 99 2.72 -16.14 -0.61
CA VAL A 99 1.82 -15.02 -0.89
C VAL A 99 2.29 -14.21 -2.10
N LEU A 100 3.58 -13.88 -2.15
CA LEU A 100 4.16 -13.15 -3.29
C LEU A 100 4.01 -13.91 -4.61
N ASN A 101 4.22 -15.23 -4.58
CA ASN A 101 4.06 -16.06 -5.77
C ASN A 101 2.61 -16.04 -6.30
N SER A 102 1.61 -16.06 -5.41
CA SER A 102 0.21 -15.86 -5.79
C SER A 102 -0.03 -14.48 -6.42
N SER A 103 0.50 -13.42 -5.80
CA SER A 103 0.37 -12.06 -6.33
C SER A 103 1.02 -11.89 -7.71
N ILE A 104 2.17 -12.52 -7.96
CA ILE A 104 2.82 -12.50 -9.28
C ILE A 104 1.91 -13.13 -10.33
N LYS A 105 1.29 -14.27 -10.01
CA LYS A 105 0.35 -14.95 -10.91
C LYS A 105 -0.86 -14.05 -11.24
N GLU A 106 -1.46 -13.43 -10.22
CA GLU A 106 -2.59 -12.51 -10.40
C GLU A 106 -2.22 -11.32 -11.28
N VAL A 107 -1.04 -10.72 -11.07
CA VAL A 107 -0.57 -9.60 -11.92
C VAL A 107 -0.35 -10.05 -13.35
N LYS A 108 0.25 -11.22 -13.59
CA LYS A 108 0.42 -11.76 -14.95
C LYS A 108 -0.91 -12.02 -15.65
N GLU A 109 -1.89 -12.57 -14.94
CA GLU A 109 -3.24 -12.77 -15.49
C GLU A 109 -3.89 -11.42 -15.83
N ALA A 110 -3.74 -10.40 -14.98
CA ALA A 110 -4.22 -9.05 -15.27
C ALA A 110 -3.53 -8.43 -16.50
N MET A 111 -2.22 -8.62 -16.66
CA MET A 111 -1.49 -8.15 -17.85
C MET A 111 -1.98 -8.82 -19.13
N GLN A 112 -2.31 -10.12 -19.10
CA GLN A 112 -2.92 -10.79 -20.25
C GLN A 112 -4.27 -10.19 -20.64
N GLN A 113 -5.10 -9.83 -19.66
CA GLN A 113 -6.37 -9.13 -19.93
C GLN A 113 -6.14 -7.74 -20.52
N ILE A 114 -5.12 -7.02 -20.06
CA ILE A 114 -4.74 -5.72 -20.64
C ILE A 114 -4.32 -5.88 -22.10
N THR A 115 -3.50 -6.88 -22.43
CA THR A 115 -3.08 -7.13 -23.82
C THR A 115 -4.29 -7.40 -24.73
N LEU A 116 -5.26 -8.21 -24.29
CA LEU A 116 -6.49 -8.44 -25.05
C LEU A 116 -7.32 -7.16 -25.23
N ALA A 117 -7.43 -6.34 -24.18
CA ALA A 117 -8.14 -5.06 -24.26
C ALA A 117 -7.47 -4.09 -25.26
N ILE A 118 -6.14 -4.09 -25.35
CA ILE A 118 -5.41 -3.28 -26.34
C ILE A 118 -5.72 -3.74 -27.77
N GLU A 119 -5.83 -5.05 -28.01
CA GLU A 119 -6.21 -5.59 -29.32
C GLU A 119 -7.63 -5.14 -29.72
N ASP A 120 -8.59 -5.25 -28.79
CA ASP A 120 -9.97 -4.81 -28.99
C ASP A 120 -10.03 -3.28 -29.25
N ASP A 121 -9.29 -2.49 -28.47
CA ASP A 121 -9.23 -1.04 -28.64
C ASP A 121 -8.57 -0.63 -29.96
N ALA A 122 -7.55 -1.38 -30.42
CA ALA A 122 -6.91 -1.15 -31.71
C ALA A 122 -7.89 -1.40 -32.88
N GLU A 123 -8.71 -2.46 -32.80
CA GLU A 123 -9.76 -2.72 -33.79
C GLU A 123 -10.81 -1.59 -33.78
N ALA A 124 -11.21 -1.12 -32.60
CA ALA A 124 -12.15 -0.01 -32.46
C ALA A 124 -11.60 1.30 -33.06
N VAL A 125 -10.32 1.61 -32.84
CA VAL A 125 -9.61 2.74 -33.45
C VAL A 125 -9.64 2.67 -34.98
N GLU A 126 -9.33 1.50 -35.54
CA GLU A 126 -9.35 1.32 -36.99
C GLU A 126 -10.77 1.49 -37.56
N TYR A 127 -11.77 0.92 -36.88
CA TYR A 127 -13.17 1.06 -37.25
C TYR A 127 -13.61 2.54 -37.27
N ILE A 128 -13.35 3.29 -36.20
CA ILE A 128 -13.73 4.72 -36.10
C ILE A 128 -12.98 5.54 -37.16
N SER A 129 -11.69 5.27 -37.37
CA SER A 129 -10.89 5.92 -38.41
C SER A 129 -11.50 5.75 -39.80
N SER A 130 -11.91 4.52 -40.14
CA SER A 130 -12.58 4.23 -41.41
C SER A 130 -13.91 4.97 -41.56
N GLY A 131 -14.71 5.04 -40.49
CA GLY A 131 -15.97 5.79 -40.46
C GLY A 131 -15.76 7.29 -40.66
N ASN A 132 -14.71 7.86 -40.08
CA ASN A 132 -14.36 9.28 -40.27
C ASN A 132 -13.95 9.60 -41.71
N ILE A 133 -13.23 8.71 -42.39
CA ILE A 133 -12.91 8.86 -43.81
C ILE A 133 -14.18 8.91 -44.66
N GLU A 134 -15.16 8.05 -44.39
CA GLU A 134 -16.45 8.05 -45.08
C GLU A 134 -17.28 9.31 -44.78
N LEU A 135 -17.31 9.76 -43.53
CA LEU A 135 -17.97 11.01 -43.14
C LEU A 135 -17.36 12.23 -43.84
N ILE A 136 -16.04 12.32 -43.96
CA ILE A 136 -15.37 13.40 -44.70
C ILE A 136 -15.85 13.42 -46.15
N LYS A 137 -15.93 12.24 -46.80
CA LYS A 137 -16.42 12.12 -48.17
C LYS A 137 -17.86 12.61 -48.30
N HIS A 138 -18.75 12.22 -47.38
CA HIS A 138 -20.13 12.72 -47.36
C HIS A 138 -20.22 14.24 -47.13
N MET A 139 -19.33 14.82 -46.31
CA MET A 139 -19.27 16.26 -46.11
C MET A 139 -18.82 17.01 -47.38
N ASP A 140 -17.88 16.45 -48.13
CA ASP A 140 -17.47 17.01 -49.43
C ASP A 140 -18.60 16.94 -50.47
N GLU A 141 -19.34 15.83 -50.51
CA GLU A 141 -20.53 15.69 -51.35
C GLU A 141 -21.64 16.68 -50.96
N ASN A 142 -21.92 16.85 -49.66
CA ASN A 142 -22.88 17.83 -49.17
C ASN A 142 -22.48 19.26 -49.54
N LYS A 143 -21.21 19.62 -49.40
CA LYS A 143 -20.70 20.93 -49.81
C LYS A 143 -20.94 21.18 -51.30
N LYS A 144 -20.72 20.18 -52.15
CA LYS A 144 -21.01 20.24 -53.59
C LYS A 144 -22.51 20.43 -53.85
N ASN A 145 -23.36 19.65 -53.21
CA ASN A 145 -24.82 19.71 -53.36
C ASN A 145 -25.39 21.07 -52.93
N LEU A 146 -24.92 21.62 -51.81
CA LEU A 146 -25.30 22.97 -51.35
C LEU A 146 -24.86 24.05 -52.36
N GLY A 147 -23.70 23.89 -52.99
CA GLY A 147 -23.27 24.75 -54.09
C GLY A 147 -24.23 24.72 -55.28
N LEU A 148 -24.74 23.55 -55.64
CA LEU A 148 -25.75 23.40 -56.69
C LEU A 148 -27.08 24.07 -56.32
N VAL A 149 -27.56 23.86 -55.08
CA VAL A 149 -28.78 24.51 -54.57
C VAL A 149 -28.64 26.03 -54.60
N LYS A 150 -27.49 26.57 -54.18
CA LYS A 150 -27.23 28.02 -54.22
C LYS A 150 -27.30 28.58 -55.64
N ASN A 151 -26.80 27.84 -56.63
CA ASN A 151 -26.87 28.26 -58.03
C ASN A 151 -28.31 28.24 -58.56
N VAL A 152 -29.08 27.19 -58.25
CA VAL A 152 -30.51 27.12 -58.62
C VAL A 152 -31.31 28.24 -57.96
N ASN A 153 -31.03 28.56 -56.69
CA ASN A 153 -31.73 29.63 -55.98
C ASN A 153 -31.52 31.00 -56.67
N LYS A 154 -30.29 31.29 -57.12
CA LYS A 154 -30.00 32.51 -57.89
C LYS A 154 -30.72 32.55 -59.24
N GLU A 155 -30.84 31.41 -59.92
CA GLU A 155 -31.58 31.34 -61.18
C GLU A 155 -33.08 31.58 -60.96
N LEU A 156 -33.64 31.03 -59.88
CA LEU A 156 -35.03 31.24 -59.49
C LEU A 156 -35.29 32.70 -59.13
N GLU A 157 -34.39 33.34 -58.39
CA GLU A 157 -34.46 34.76 -58.04
C GLU A 157 -34.55 35.63 -59.31
N PHE A 158 -33.66 35.40 -60.28
CA PHE A 158 -33.67 36.12 -61.55
C PHE A 158 -34.99 35.92 -62.33
N LYS A 159 -35.50 34.69 -62.38
CA LYS A 159 -36.78 34.38 -63.05
C LYS A 159 -37.96 35.03 -62.35
N ALA A 160 -37.99 35.02 -61.02
CA ALA A 160 -39.06 35.62 -60.24
C ALA A 160 -39.10 37.14 -60.40
N GLN A 161 -37.93 37.80 -60.39
CA GLN A 161 -37.81 39.24 -60.67
C GLN A 161 -38.27 39.60 -62.10
N SER A 162 -37.93 38.78 -63.10
CA SER A 162 -38.44 38.97 -64.47
C SER A 162 -39.96 38.87 -64.51
N MET A 163 -40.55 37.88 -63.82
CA MET A 163 -41.99 37.70 -63.79
C MET A 163 -42.70 38.85 -63.05
N GLU A 164 -42.09 39.42 -62.02
CA GLU A 164 -42.60 40.62 -61.34
C GLU A 164 -42.66 41.82 -62.30
N LYS A 165 -41.62 42.00 -63.12
CA LYS A 165 -41.58 43.04 -64.15
C LYS A 165 -42.67 42.83 -65.20
N ASP A 166 -42.81 41.61 -65.71
CA ASP A 166 -43.84 41.27 -66.71
C ASP A 166 -45.26 41.52 -66.18
N MET A 167 -45.51 41.19 -64.90
CA MET A 167 -46.78 41.48 -64.24
C MET A 167 -47.03 42.98 -64.05
N THR A 168 -45.98 43.75 -63.78
CA THR A 168 -46.09 45.22 -63.68
C THR A 168 -46.47 45.83 -65.03
N GLU A 169 -45.86 45.35 -66.12
CA GLU A 169 -46.18 45.77 -67.48
C GLU A 169 -47.62 45.38 -67.88
N LEU A 170 -48.05 44.15 -67.55
CA LEU A 170 -49.43 43.71 -67.78
C LEU A 170 -50.45 44.61 -67.05
N ASN A 171 -50.21 44.96 -65.79
CA ASN A 171 -51.08 45.86 -65.05
C ASN A 171 -51.17 47.25 -65.71
N CYS A 172 -50.06 47.78 -66.24
CA CYS A 172 -50.05 49.02 -67.00
C CYS A 172 -50.90 48.94 -68.29
N ILE A 173 -50.79 47.83 -69.02
CA ILE A 173 -51.60 47.57 -70.22
C ILE A 173 -53.09 47.51 -69.87
N LEU A 174 -53.45 46.88 -68.74
CA LEU A 174 -54.84 46.77 -68.30
C LEU A 174 -55.45 48.12 -67.90
N GLU A 175 -54.70 48.99 -67.22
CA GLU A 175 -55.12 50.36 -66.91
C GLU A 175 -55.35 51.19 -68.18
N ASN A 176 -54.45 51.04 -69.17
CA ASN A 176 -54.62 51.68 -70.48
C ASN A 176 -55.86 51.15 -71.20
N MET A 177 -56.10 49.84 -71.19
CA MET A 177 -57.31 49.24 -71.77
C MET A 177 -58.58 49.75 -71.08
N LYS A 178 -58.60 49.83 -69.76
CA LYS A 178 -59.73 50.36 -68.98
C LYS A 178 -60.05 51.80 -69.37
N THR A 179 -59.03 52.63 -69.55
CA THR A 179 -59.16 54.01 -70.02
C THR A 179 -59.76 54.08 -71.43
N ILE A 180 -59.29 53.22 -72.34
CA ILE A 180 -59.82 53.14 -73.72
C ILE A 180 -61.28 52.69 -73.71
N VAL A 181 -61.63 51.62 -72.99
CA VAL A 181 -63.01 51.10 -72.91
C VAL A 181 -63.96 52.15 -72.34
N THR A 182 -63.54 52.87 -71.30
CA THR A 182 -64.31 53.98 -70.72
C THR A 182 -64.54 55.09 -71.74
N GLY A 183 -63.47 55.53 -72.44
CA GLY A 183 -63.58 56.54 -73.49
C GLY A 183 -64.47 56.11 -74.66
N MET A 184 -64.41 54.84 -75.08
CA MET A 184 -65.29 54.30 -76.12
C MET A 184 -66.75 54.24 -75.64
N SER A 185 -67.00 53.94 -74.36
CA SER A 185 -68.34 53.92 -73.77
C SER A 185 -68.94 55.34 -73.76
N GLU A 186 -68.14 56.35 -73.42
CA GLU A 186 -68.54 57.75 -73.53
C GLU A 186 -68.87 58.16 -74.98
N ILE A 187 -68.06 57.73 -75.96
CA ILE A 187 -68.31 58.02 -77.39
C ILE A 187 -69.60 57.33 -77.84
N ALA A 188 -69.82 56.07 -77.48
CA ALA A 188 -71.04 55.34 -77.82
C ALA A 188 -72.28 56.00 -77.21
N SER A 189 -72.20 56.45 -75.95
CA SER A 189 -73.27 57.20 -75.28
C SER A 189 -73.55 58.56 -75.94
N LYS A 190 -72.50 59.33 -76.27
CA LYS A 190 -72.63 60.59 -77.02
C LYS A 190 -73.22 60.38 -78.42
N THR A 191 -72.83 59.31 -79.10
CA THR A 191 -73.35 58.95 -80.43
C THR A 191 -74.81 58.54 -80.34
N ASN A 192 -75.20 57.79 -79.30
CA ASN A 192 -76.58 57.45 -79.02
C ASN A 192 -77.45 58.69 -78.78
N LEU A 193 -76.95 59.66 -77.99
CA LEU A 193 -77.62 60.94 -77.76
C LEU A 193 -77.73 61.79 -79.03
N LEU A 194 -76.67 61.84 -79.85
CA LEU A 194 -76.68 62.52 -81.16
C LEU A 194 -77.70 61.89 -82.11
N ALA A 195 -77.73 60.56 -82.19
CA ALA A 195 -78.67 59.80 -82.99
C ALA A 195 -80.11 60.01 -82.52
N LEU A 196 -80.34 60.04 -81.21
CA LEU A 196 -81.64 60.36 -80.62
C LEU A 196 -82.10 61.78 -81.01
N ASN A 197 -81.23 62.79 -80.87
CA ASN A 197 -81.54 64.16 -81.26
C ASN A 197 -81.82 64.27 -82.77
N ALA A 198 -81.04 63.58 -83.61
CA ALA A 198 -81.26 63.54 -85.05
C ALA A 198 -82.58 62.84 -85.43
N SER A 199 -82.95 61.78 -84.72
CA SER A 199 -84.22 61.05 -84.92
C SER A 199 -85.42 61.92 -84.55
N ILE A 200 -85.32 62.69 -83.45
CA ILE A 200 -86.32 63.68 -83.03
C ILE A 200 -86.47 64.78 -84.10
N GLU A 201 -85.37 65.35 -84.59
CA GLU A 201 -85.43 66.45 -85.58
C GLU A 201 -85.90 65.96 -86.96
N ALA A 202 -85.54 64.73 -87.35
CA ALA A 202 -86.06 64.08 -88.55
C ALA A 202 -87.57 63.81 -88.47
N ALA A 203 -88.10 63.45 -87.30
CA ALA A 203 -89.54 63.36 -87.07
C ALA A 203 -90.23 64.74 -87.16
N ARG A 204 -89.53 65.79 -86.74
CA ARG A 204 -89.98 67.19 -86.78
C ARG A 204 -90.10 67.76 -88.21
N ALA A 205 -89.25 67.31 -89.12
CA ALA A 205 -89.27 67.68 -90.55
C ALA A 205 -90.37 66.97 -91.38
N GLY A 206 -91.16 66.08 -90.77
CA GLY A 206 -92.32 65.44 -91.42
C GLY A 206 -91.93 64.52 -92.59
N GLU A 207 -92.64 64.62 -93.72
CA GLU A 207 -92.41 63.79 -94.92
C GLU A 207 -90.99 63.94 -95.50
N ALA A 208 -90.39 65.14 -95.42
CA ALA A 208 -89.03 65.40 -95.92
C ALA A 208 -87.92 64.75 -95.08
N GLY A 209 -88.21 64.38 -93.82
CA GLY A 209 -87.27 63.81 -92.87
C GLY A 209 -87.28 62.27 -92.76
N LYS A 210 -88.21 61.57 -93.41
CA LYS A 210 -88.39 60.10 -93.27
C LYS A 210 -87.11 59.29 -93.52
N GLY A 211 -86.33 59.64 -94.54
CA GLY A 211 -85.05 58.96 -94.83
C GLY A 211 -84.00 59.17 -93.73
N PHE A 212 -83.93 60.38 -93.16
CA PHE A 212 -83.03 60.69 -92.06
C PHE A 212 -83.45 60.02 -90.74
N ALA A 213 -84.75 59.87 -90.49
CA ALA A 213 -85.26 59.21 -89.29
C ALA A 213 -84.86 57.72 -89.25
N VAL A 214 -84.90 57.02 -90.40
CA VAL A 214 -84.46 55.62 -90.50
C VAL A 214 -82.97 55.48 -90.21
N VAL A 215 -82.14 56.37 -90.77
CA VAL A 215 -80.69 56.36 -90.53
C VAL A 215 -80.38 56.67 -89.06
N ALA A 216 -81.05 57.66 -88.48
CA ALA A 216 -80.85 58.04 -87.08
C ALA A 216 -81.23 56.92 -86.10
N GLU A 217 -82.34 56.20 -86.35
CA GLU A 217 -82.73 55.05 -85.53
C GLU A 217 -81.75 53.87 -85.67
N GLU A 218 -81.18 53.65 -86.87
CA GLU A 218 -80.16 52.61 -87.07
C GLU A 218 -78.85 52.96 -86.37
N VAL A 219 -78.43 54.24 -86.40
CA VAL A 219 -77.25 54.73 -85.64
C VAL A 219 -77.49 54.60 -84.13
N ARG A 220 -78.72 54.86 -83.65
CA ARG A 220 -79.12 54.70 -82.24
C ARG A 220 -78.96 53.25 -81.79
N LYS A 221 -79.55 52.30 -82.55
CA LYS A 221 -79.42 50.86 -82.28
C LYS A 221 -77.97 50.39 -82.32
N LEU A 222 -77.16 50.87 -83.27
CA LEU A 222 -75.75 50.53 -83.35
C LEU A 222 -74.96 51.06 -82.14
N SER A 223 -75.27 52.26 -81.66
CA SER A 223 -74.66 52.87 -80.48
C SER A 223 -75.04 52.14 -79.18
N GLU A 224 -76.32 51.73 -79.04
CA GLU A 224 -76.79 50.90 -77.92
C GLU A 224 -76.11 49.51 -77.93
N SER A 225 -76.01 48.88 -79.11
CA SER A 225 -75.32 47.60 -79.26
C SER A 225 -73.82 47.71 -78.94
N THR A 226 -73.18 48.81 -79.36
CA THR A 226 -71.78 49.10 -79.04
C THR A 226 -71.59 49.28 -77.54
N SER A 227 -72.49 50.00 -76.86
CA SER A 227 -72.44 50.21 -75.41
C SER A 227 -72.53 48.88 -74.66
N LYS A 228 -73.47 48.00 -75.02
CA LYS A 228 -73.59 46.65 -74.44
C LYS A 228 -72.35 45.80 -74.67
N GLN A 229 -71.69 45.93 -75.82
CA GLN A 229 -70.46 45.19 -76.10
C GLN A 229 -69.29 45.73 -75.27
N LEU A 230 -69.25 47.04 -75.02
CA LEU A 230 -68.26 47.69 -74.16
C LEU A 230 -68.44 47.34 -72.68
N GLU A 231 -69.67 47.20 -72.17
CA GLU A 231 -69.94 46.69 -70.81
C GLU A 231 -69.33 45.30 -70.60
N LYS A 232 -69.51 44.39 -71.58
CA LYS A 232 -68.87 43.06 -71.53
C LYS A 232 -67.34 43.14 -71.60
N MET A 233 -66.81 44.08 -72.37
CA MET A 233 -65.37 44.31 -72.45
C MET A 233 -64.82 44.83 -71.12
N GLU A 234 -65.55 45.72 -70.44
CA GLU A 234 -65.20 46.21 -69.11
C GLU A 234 -65.17 45.09 -68.08
N GLU A 235 -66.19 44.21 -68.07
CA GLU A 235 -66.20 43.01 -67.23
C GLU A 235 -64.98 42.11 -67.51
N PHE A 236 -64.64 41.90 -68.78
CA PHE A 236 -63.48 41.10 -69.17
C PHE A 236 -62.15 41.71 -68.72
N VAL A 237 -61.97 43.03 -68.88
CA VAL A 237 -60.77 43.74 -68.39
C VAL A 237 -60.67 43.66 -66.86
N ASN A 238 -61.78 43.84 -66.13
CA ASN A 238 -61.80 43.71 -64.66
C ASN A 238 -61.44 42.28 -64.20
N ASN A 239 -61.91 41.26 -64.92
CA ASN A 239 -61.55 39.87 -64.63
C ASN A 239 -60.05 39.62 -64.88
N ILE A 240 -59.49 40.12 -65.98
CA ILE A 240 -58.04 40.02 -66.22
C ILE A 240 -57.24 40.80 -65.16
N GLY A 241 -57.71 41.98 -64.75
CA GLY A 241 -57.10 42.77 -63.67
C GLY A 241 -57.05 42.01 -62.34
N THR A 242 -58.12 41.31 -61.99
CA THR A 242 -58.18 40.45 -60.80
C THR A 242 -57.19 39.29 -60.91
N CYS A 243 -57.14 38.61 -62.06
CA CYS A 243 -56.16 37.54 -62.31
C CYS A 243 -54.71 38.04 -62.27
N SER A 244 -54.43 39.23 -62.82
CA SER A 244 -53.11 39.85 -62.80
C SER A 244 -52.69 40.22 -61.38
N THR A 245 -53.58 40.82 -60.59
CA THR A 245 -53.32 41.13 -59.17
C THR A 245 -53.01 39.88 -58.36
N ASN A 246 -53.80 38.82 -58.53
CA ASN A 246 -53.54 37.53 -57.86
C ASN A 246 -52.19 36.94 -58.29
N SER A 247 -51.88 36.99 -59.59
CA SER A 247 -50.59 36.51 -60.10
C SER A 247 -49.42 37.32 -59.53
N SER A 248 -49.51 38.65 -59.48
CA SER A 248 -48.50 39.52 -58.85
C SER A 248 -48.27 39.17 -57.38
N LYS A 249 -49.36 38.86 -56.64
CA LYS A 249 -49.24 38.38 -55.25
C LYS A 249 -48.47 37.05 -55.19
N SER A 250 -48.82 36.08 -56.03
CA SER A 250 -48.10 34.80 -56.09
C SER A 250 -46.62 34.96 -56.46
N VAL A 251 -46.27 35.92 -57.33
CA VAL A 251 -44.86 36.23 -57.61
C VAL A 251 -44.14 36.74 -56.36
N LYS A 252 -44.75 37.69 -55.62
CA LYS A 252 -44.16 38.21 -54.38
C LYS A 252 -43.96 37.12 -53.32
N ASP A 253 -44.97 36.28 -53.12
CA ASP A 253 -44.88 35.14 -52.20
C ASP A 253 -43.78 34.16 -52.62
N THR A 254 -43.55 34.00 -53.93
CA THR A 254 -42.46 33.18 -54.48
C THR A 254 -41.09 33.79 -54.21
N ILE A 255 -40.94 35.11 -54.37
CA ILE A 255 -39.69 35.82 -54.06
C ILE A 255 -39.34 35.66 -52.58
N GLU A 256 -40.30 35.88 -51.68
CA GLU A 256 -40.09 35.70 -50.24
C GLU A 256 -39.69 34.24 -49.89
N SER A 257 -40.24 33.26 -50.62
CA SER A 257 -39.88 31.85 -50.44
C SER A 257 -38.47 31.53 -50.94
N ILE A 258 -38.01 32.17 -52.01
CA ILE A 258 -36.64 32.05 -52.55
C ILE A 258 -35.62 32.66 -51.57
N ASP A 259 -35.95 33.79 -50.95
CA ASP A 259 -35.10 34.43 -49.93
C ASP A 259 -34.92 33.50 -48.72
N LYS A 260 -36.02 32.95 -48.19
CA LYS A 260 -35.99 31.95 -47.10
C LYS A 260 -35.18 30.71 -47.47
N LEU A 261 -35.30 30.23 -48.71
CA LEU A 261 -34.50 29.10 -49.20
C LEU A 261 -33.00 29.44 -49.21
N GLY A 262 -32.65 30.69 -49.52
CA GLY A 262 -31.28 31.21 -49.41
C GLY A 262 -30.77 31.15 -47.97
N GLU A 263 -31.53 31.69 -47.02
CA GLU A 263 -31.18 31.66 -45.58
C GLU A 263 -30.98 30.24 -45.06
N TYR A 264 -31.89 29.31 -45.39
CA TYR A 264 -31.75 27.91 -44.99
C TYR A 264 -30.53 27.23 -45.60
N THR A 265 -30.22 27.52 -46.86
CA THR A 265 -29.02 26.97 -47.53
C THR A 265 -27.74 27.44 -46.83
N GLU A 266 -27.68 28.70 -46.42
CA GLU A 266 -26.54 29.24 -45.68
C GLU A 266 -26.41 28.65 -44.27
N ALA A 267 -27.53 28.47 -43.57
CA ALA A 267 -27.55 27.82 -42.27
C ALA A 267 -27.06 26.36 -42.34
N ILE A 268 -27.50 25.60 -43.34
CA ILE A 268 -27.04 24.21 -43.56
C ILE A 268 -25.54 24.20 -43.90
N SER A 269 -25.07 25.11 -44.76
CA SER A 269 -23.65 25.24 -45.09
C SER A 269 -22.78 25.51 -43.86
N ALA A 270 -23.21 26.43 -42.99
CA ALA A 270 -22.51 26.71 -41.72
C ALA A 270 -22.49 25.48 -40.80
N SER A 271 -23.62 24.75 -40.70
CA SER A 271 -23.70 23.52 -39.91
C SER A 271 -22.77 22.43 -40.45
N SER A 272 -22.75 22.19 -41.77
CA SER A 272 -21.85 21.21 -42.39
C SER A 272 -20.37 21.56 -42.16
N SER A 273 -20.01 22.85 -42.16
CA SER A 273 -18.64 23.28 -41.84
C SER A 273 -18.25 22.93 -40.40
N LYS A 274 -19.16 23.12 -39.43
CA LYS A 274 -18.91 22.75 -38.02
C LYS A 274 -18.78 21.25 -37.83
N VAL A 275 -19.59 20.46 -38.54
CA VAL A 275 -19.47 18.99 -38.50
C VAL A 275 -18.10 18.56 -39.04
N ARG A 276 -17.63 19.17 -40.13
CA ARG A 276 -16.29 18.89 -40.67
C ARG A 276 -15.17 19.21 -39.68
N GLU A 277 -15.24 20.34 -38.99
CA GLU A 277 -14.27 20.71 -37.95
C GLU A 277 -14.28 19.71 -36.77
N SER A 278 -15.46 19.21 -36.41
CA SER A 278 -15.60 18.18 -35.37
C SER A 278 -14.93 16.88 -35.80
N ILE A 279 -15.11 16.45 -37.05
CA ILE A 279 -14.46 15.25 -37.61
C ILE A 279 -12.93 15.42 -37.63
N ASP A 280 -12.41 16.59 -38.00
CA ASP A 280 -10.95 16.85 -37.96
C ASP A 280 -10.37 16.72 -36.55
N THR A 281 -11.12 17.17 -35.55
CA THR A 281 -10.75 17.01 -34.14
C THR A 281 -10.80 15.54 -33.70
N GLU A 282 -11.79 14.79 -34.19
CA GLU A 282 -11.93 13.36 -33.93
C GLU A 282 -10.76 12.57 -34.52
N VAL A 283 -10.36 12.86 -35.77
CA VAL A 283 -9.18 12.24 -36.41
C VAL A 283 -7.92 12.43 -35.57
N LYS A 284 -7.66 13.65 -35.07
CA LYS A 284 -6.51 13.91 -34.18
C LYS A 284 -6.60 13.14 -32.87
N SER A 285 -7.82 12.97 -32.33
CA SER A 285 -8.04 12.24 -31.09
C SER A 285 -7.77 10.74 -31.28
N ILE A 286 -8.10 10.19 -32.44
CA ILE A 286 -7.81 8.81 -32.84
C ILE A 286 -6.30 8.58 -32.96
N GLU A 287 -5.55 9.52 -33.55
CA GLU A 287 -4.08 9.44 -33.62
C GLU A 287 -3.44 9.40 -32.22
N LEU A 288 -3.92 10.24 -31.29
CA LEU A 288 -3.47 10.22 -29.90
C LEU A 288 -3.84 8.92 -29.18
N LEU A 289 -5.03 8.37 -29.45
CA LEU A 289 -5.47 7.11 -28.87
C LEU A 289 -4.57 5.96 -29.34
N ALA A 290 -4.26 5.90 -30.64
CA ALA A 290 -3.36 4.89 -31.20
C ALA A 290 -1.96 4.95 -30.56
N ALA A 291 -1.39 6.15 -30.41
CA ALA A 291 -0.11 6.33 -29.72
C ALA A 291 -0.17 5.89 -28.24
N SER A 292 -1.28 6.18 -27.55
CA SER A 292 -1.48 5.74 -26.17
C SER A 292 -1.56 4.21 -26.06
N MET A 293 -2.20 3.54 -27.02
CA MET A 293 -2.26 2.07 -27.06
C MET A 293 -0.88 1.44 -27.25
N GLU A 294 -0.02 2.01 -28.10
CA GLU A 294 1.37 1.55 -28.24
C GLU A 294 2.16 1.69 -26.93
N GLU A 295 1.99 2.81 -26.21
CA GLU A 295 2.65 3.05 -24.92
C GLU A 295 2.15 2.09 -23.82
N ILE A 296 0.84 1.84 -23.77
CA ILE A 296 0.25 0.87 -22.84
C ILE A 296 0.76 -0.54 -23.16
N ASN A 297 0.88 -0.91 -24.44
CA ASN A 297 1.40 -2.21 -24.82
C ASN A 297 2.86 -2.40 -24.37
N ALA A 298 3.72 -1.40 -24.64
CA ALA A 298 5.11 -1.43 -24.19
C ALA A 298 5.22 -1.53 -22.65
N SER A 299 4.37 -0.78 -21.94
CA SER A 299 4.33 -0.83 -20.47
C SER A 299 3.87 -2.20 -19.94
N SER A 300 2.90 -2.83 -20.61
CA SER A 300 2.42 -4.19 -20.26
C SER A 300 3.53 -5.24 -20.44
N GLU A 301 4.29 -5.15 -21.54
CA GLU A 301 5.46 -6.02 -21.77
C GLU A 301 6.53 -5.84 -20.68
N GLU A 302 6.83 -4.60 -20.29
CA GLU A 302 7.79 -4.30 -19.23
C GLU A 302 7.31 -4.84 -17.87
N ILE A 303 6.03 -4.68 -17.53
CA ILE A 303 5.47 -5.24 -16.30
C ILE A 303 5.58 -6.76 -16.29
N ASN A 304 5.26 -7.44 -17.38
CA ASN A 304 5.41 -8.90 -17.48
C ASN A 304 6.86 -9.35 -17.26
N SER A 305 7.82 -8.67 -17.88
CA SER A 305 9.25 -8.93 -17.68
C SER A 305 9.67 -8.72 -16.21
N ASN A 306 9.21 -7.64 -15.58
CA ASN A 306 9.47 -7.39 -14.17
C ASN A 306 8.84 -8.47 -13.27
N MET A 307 7.67 -8.99 -13.61
CA MET A 307 7.03 -10.08 -12.88
C MET A 307 7.81 -11.40 -13.00
N ASP A 308 8.50 -11.66 -14.11
CA ASP A 308 9.44 -12.79 -14.23
C ASP A 308 10.62 -12.63 -13.25
N ILE A 309 11.24 -11.44 -13.23
CA ILE A 309 12.35 -11.14 -12.31
C ILE A 309 11.92 -11.25 -10.84
N ILE A 310 10.76 -10.73 -10.50
CA ILE A 310 10.22 -10.85 -9.13
C ILE A 310 9.96 -12.34 -8.80
N GLY A 311 9.49 -13.13 -9.77
CA GLY A 311 9.32 -14.58 -9.61
C GLY A 311 10.62 -15.30 -9.27
N GLU A 312 11.71 -14.97 -9.96
CA GLU A 312 13.04 -15.51 -9.66
C GLU A 312 13.50 -15.12 -8.25
N ASN A 313 13.34 -13.86 -7.86
CA ASN A 313 13.70 -13.38 -6.52
C ASN A 313 12.88 -14.07 -5.42
N VAL A 314 11.59 -14.32 -5.64
CA VAL A 314 10.73 -15.04 -4.68
C VAL A 314 11.21 -16.48 -4.49
N GLN A 315 11.67 -17.13 -5.57
CA GLN A 315 12.25 -18.47 -5.49
C GLN A 315 13.57 -18.47 -4.70
N GLU A 316 14.42 -17.45 -4.88
CA GLU A 316 15.64 -17.28 -4.09
C GLU A 316 15.32 -17.11 -2.60
N VAL A 317 14.38 -16.22 -2.25
CA VAL A 317 13.95 -16.02 -0.85
C VAL A 317 13.37 -17.30 -0.24
N SER A 318 12.62 -18.08 -1.01
CA SER A 318 12.09 -19.38 -0.56
C SER A 318 13.21 -20.38 -0.24
N ASN A 319 14.25 -20.42 -1.09
CA ASN A 319 15.43 -21.25 -0.85
C ASN A 319 16.21 -20.77 0.38
N GLU A 320 16.41 -19.46 0.54
CA GLU A 320 17.07 -18.89 1.72
C GLU A 320 16.29 -19.20 3.02
N ALA A 321 14.95 -19.15 2.97
CA ALA A 321 14.10 -19.54 4.08
C ALA A 321 14.31 -21.01 4.47
N ALA A 322 14.41 -21.91 3.49
CA ALA A 322 14.69 -23.33 3.73
C ALA A 322 16.08 -23.53 4.39
N VAL A 323 17.12 -22.87 3.88
CA VAL A 323 18.46 -22.88 4.48
C VAL A 323 18.44 -22.33 5.90
N LEU A 324 17.72 -21.23 6.14
CA LEU A 324 17.59 -20.64 7.47
C LEU A 324 16.89 -21.60 8.46
N SER A 325 15.88 -22.33 7.99
CA SER A 325 15.22 -23.38 8.78
C SER A 325 16.20 -24.51 9.12
N GLU A 326 17.03 -24.95 8.19
CA GLU A 326 18.09 -25.95 8.46
C GLU A 326 19.08 -25.44 9.52
N LYS A 327 19.56 -24.20 9.38
CA LYS A 327 20.47 -23.58 10.36
C LYS A 327 19.84 -23.41 11.74
N SER A 328 18.53 -23.19 11.81
CA SER A 328 17.82 -23.16 13.10
C SER A 328 17.86 -24.52 13.82
N LEU A 329 17.79 -25.63 13.08
CA LEU A 329 17.91 -26.98 13.64
C LEU A 329 19.34 -27.29 14.07
N GLU A 330 20.34 -26.86 13.31
CA GLU A 330 21.75 -26.97 13.71
C GLU A 330 22.03 -26.23 15.02
N ILE A 331 21.52 -25.00 15.18
CA ILE A 331 21.65 -24.22 16.43
C ILE A 331 20.94 -24.94 17.58
N LYS A 332 19.75 -25.51 17.35
CA LYS A 332 19.04 -26.27 18.37
C LYS A 332 19.85 -27.47 18.85
N TYR A 333 20.46 -28.21 17.92
CA TYR A 333 21.38 -29.30 18.25
C TYR A 333 22.57 -28.81 19.07
N LEU A 334 23.18 -27.67 18.71
CA LEU A 334 24.28 -27.08 19.49
C LEU A 334 23.86 -26.65 20.89
N ALA A 335 22.62 -26.16 21.07
CA ALA A 335 22.08 -25.83 22.38
C ALA A 335 21.93 -27.09 23.26
N ASP A 336 21.39 -28.16 22.68
CA ASP A 336 21.22 -29.44 23.39
C ASP A 336 22.59 -30.07 23.77
N GLU A 337 23.62 -29.94 22.93
CA GLU A 337 24.98 -30.35 23.26
C GLU A 337 25.60 -29.47 24.36
N MET A 338 25.34 -28.17 24.36
CA MET A 338 25.77 -27.27 25.44
C MET A 338 25.12 -27.60 26.77
N ASP A 339 23.87 -28.04 26.78
CA ASP A 339 23.19 -28.51 27.98
C ASP A 339 23.87 -29.76 28.59
N LYS A 340 24.38 -30.68 27.75
CA LYS A 340 25.17 -31.83 28.23
C LYS A 340 26.49 -31.39 28.87
N ILE A 341 27.18 -30.43 28.25
CA ILE A 341 28.41 -29.85 28.80
C ILE A 341 28.12 -29.13 30.13
N ASP A 342 26.97 -28.44 30.22
CA ASP A 342 26.52 -27.79 31.45
C ASP A 342 26.33 -28.80 32.60
N ASP A 343 25.74 -29.96 32.30
CA ASP A 343 25.54 -31.04 33.28
C ASP A 343 26.90 -31.63 33.74
N GLU A 344 27.84 -31.87 32.81
CA GLU A 344 29.19 -32.31 33.14
C GLU A 344 29.95 -31.29 34.00
N MET A 345 29.87 -30.01 33.64
CA MET A 345 30.48 -28.90 34.39
C MET A 345 29.84 -28.72 35.75
N SER A 346 28.54 -28.96 35.88
CA SER A 346 27.83 -28.98 37.16
C SER A 346 28.33 -30.10 38.07
N ASN A 347 28.62 -31.28 37.52
CA ASN A 347 29.21 -32.38 38.28
C ASN A 347 30.65 -32.07 38.71
N LEU A 348 31.46 -31.44 37.84
CA LEU A 348 32.79 -30.97 38.21
C LEU A 348 32.75 -29.87 39.28
N ALA A 349 31.75 -28.99 39.24
CA ALA A 349 31.53 -27.97 40.26
C ALA A 349 31.20 -28.58 41.63
N LYS A 350 30.33 -29.61 41.67
CA LYS A 350 30.04 -30.37 42.89
C LYS A 350 31.28 -31.05 43.47
N LEU A 351 32.06 -31.75 42.63
CA LEU A 351 33.32 -32.38 43.06
C LEU A 351 34.33 -31.35 43.58
N SER A 352 34.41 -30.20 42.90
CA SER A 352 35.21 -29.06 43.35
C SER A 352 34.78 -28.60 44.73
N GLY A 353 33.47 -28.54 44.96
CA GLY A 353 32.82 -28.36 46.24
C GLY A 353 33.34 -29.23 47.36
N ASP A 354 33.30 -30.55 47.15
CA ASP A 354 33.79 -31.54 48.11
C ASP A 354 35.27 -31.30 48.48
N ILE A 355 36.10 -30.96 47.49
CA ILE A 355 37.52 -30.61 47.70
C ILE A 355 37.65 -29.37 48.60
N THR A 356 36.79 -28.36 48.44
CA THR A 356 36.81 -27.17 49.31
C THR A 356 36.38 -27.46 50.74
N GLY A 357 35.71 -28.58 51.01
CA GLY A 357 35.44 -29.05 52.37
C GLY A 357 36.70 -29.47 53.12
N GLU A 358 37.79 -29.82 52.43
CA GLU A 358 39.04 -30.19 53.07
C GLU A 358 39.79 -28.97 53.64
N ASN A 359 40.31 -29.10 54.87
CA ASN A 359 40.91 -28.00 55.64
C ASN A 359 41.98 -27.18 54.90
N HIS A 360 42.65 -27.77 53.91
CA HIS A 360 43.74 -27.15 53.18
C HIS A 360 43.34 -26.53 51.83
N PHE A 361 42.12 -26.78 51.34
CA PHE A 361 41.61 -26.27 50.06
C PHE A 361 40.38 -25.37 50.21
N LYS A 362 40.01 -25.01 51.44
CA LYS A 362 38.86 -24.16 51.77
C LYS A 362 38.81 -22.86 50.97
N ILE A 363 37.62 -22.57 50.45
CA ILE A 363 37.24 -21.24 49.98
C ILE A 363 37.33 -20.29 51.19
N THR A 364 37.91 -19.11 50.98
CA THR A 364 38.02 -18.13 52.06
C THR A 364 36.65 -17.48 52.32
N ASN A 365 36.40 -17.00 53.54
CA ASN A 365 35.17 -16.26 53.81
C ASN A 365 35.00 -15.06 52.86
N LYS A 366 36.11 -14.42 52.44
CA LYS A 366 36.11 -13.35 51.44
C LYS A 366 35.58 -13.81 50.09
N ASP A 367 36.06 -14.94 49.58
CA ASP A 367 35.60 -15.51 48.30
C ASP A 367 34.12 -15.93 48.39
N PHE A 368 33.71 -16.50 49.53
CA PHE A 368 32.30 -16.82 49.80
C PHE A 368 31.42 -15.56 49.77
N ILE A 369 31.82 -14.49 50.48
CA ILE A 369 31.11 -13.20 50.49
C ILE A 369 31.01 -12.61 49.07
N VAL A 370 32.06 -12.71 48.25
CA VAL A 370 32.04 -12.26 46.85
C VAL A 370 31.02 -13.08 46.04
N ALA A 371 30.98 -14.40 46.20
CA ALA A 371 30.01 -15.26 45.53
C ALA A 371 28.56 -14.90 45.92
N ILE A 372 28.30 -14.63 47.20
CA ILE A 372 26.98 -14.18 47.67
C ILE A 372 26.59 -12.82 47.08
N ASN A 373 27.52 -11.86 47.01
CA ASN A 373 27.27 -10.56 46.37
C ASN A 373 26.93 -10.71 44.88
N ASN A 374 27.64 -11.59 44.17
CA ASN A 374 27.37 -11.86 42.76
C ASN A 374 26.00 -12.52 42.58
N ALA A 375 25.62 -13.43 43.48
CA ALA A 375 24.29 -14.05 43.48
C ALA A 375 23.17 -13.02 43.70
N ILE A 376 23.34 -12.07 44.62
CA ILE A 376 22.37 -10.97 44.84
C ILE A 376 22.18 -10.17 43.55
N LYS A 377 23.27 -9.66 42.97
CA LYS A 377 23.21 -8.87 41.72
C LYS A 377 22.60 -9.64 40.55
N ALA A 378 22.92 -10.93 40.44
CA ALA A 378 22.36 -11.77 39.38
C ALA A 378 20.83 -11.90 39.50
N HIS A 379 20.30 -12.04 40.71
CA HIS A 379 18.85 -12.12 40.95
C HIS A 379 18.13 -10.79 40.76
N GLU A 380 18.77 -9.67 41.11
CA GLU A 380 18.27 -8.32 40.81
C GLU A 380 18.10 -8.15 39.30
N ASN A 381 19.16 -8.43 38.53
CA ASN A 381 19.12 -8.35 37.06
C ASN A 381 18.13 -9.34 36.44
N TRP A 382 18.06 -10.57 36.96
CA TRP A 382 17.17 -11.61 36.44
C TRP A 382 15.69 -11.20 36.59
N VAL A 383 15.31 -10.64 37.75
CA VAL A 383 13.93 -10.23 37.97
C VAL A 383 13.57 -8.95 37.23
N GLU A 384 14.51 -8.02 37.09
CA GLU A 384 14.35 -6.83 36.24
C GLU A 384 14.13 -7.23 34.78
N GLN A 385 14.91 -8.17 34.25
CA GLN A 385 14.72 -8.68 32.90
C GLN A 385 13.34 -9.33 32.74
N LEU A 386 12.91 -10.14 33.70
CA LEU A 386 11.59 -10.77 33.69
C LEU A 386 10.43 -9.75 33.74
N GLN A 387 10.60 -8.66 34.49
CA GLN A 387 9.68 -7.52 34.50
C GLN A 387 9.62 -6.83 33.14
N ASN A 388 10.77 -6.53 32.55
CA ASN A 388 10.85 -5.91 31.23
C ASN A 388 10.19 -6.80 30.16
N MET A 389 10.41 -8.13 30.21
CA MET A 389 9.74 -9.08 29.31
C MET A 389 8.21 -9.01 29.41
N ALA A 390 7.67 -8.97 30.64
CA ALA A 390 6.23 -8.90 30.89
C ALA A 390 5.63 -7.54 30.53
N MET A 391 6.38 -6.44 30.67
CA MET A 391 5.95 -5.10 30.30
C MET A 391 5.98 -4.87 28.78
N GLU A 392 7.05 -5.32 28.12
CA GLU A 392 7.25 -5.18 26.68
C GLU A 392 6.46 -6.23 25.87
N ASN A 393 5.89 -7.24 26.53
CA ASN A 393 5.33 -8.44 25.90
C ASN A 393 6.31 -9.10 24.92
N LYS A 394 7.58 -9.17 25.30
CA LYS A 394 8.68 -9.70 24.48
C LYS A 394 9.49 -10.69 25.28
N ILE A 395 9.61 -11.90 24.75
CA ILE A 395 10.46 -12.93 25.35
C ILE A 395 11.92 -12.59 25.05
N LYS A 396 12.78 -12.67 26.06
CA LYS A 396 14.23 -12.57 25.95
C LYS A 396 14.87 -13.82 26.58
N PRO A 397 16.11 -14.19 26.21
CA PRO A 397 16.81 -15.33 26.80
C PRO A 397 16.94 -15.19 28.31
N ILE A 398 16.37 -16.11 29.08
CA ILE A 398 16.42 -16.10 30.55
C ILE A 398 16.46 -17.53 31.10
N GLN A 399 17.36 -17.81 32.03
CA GLN A 399 17.50 -19.13 32.66
C GLN A 399 16.38 -19.35 33.69
N THR A 400 15.44 -20.25 33.38
CA THR A 400 14.31 -20.60 34.26
C THR A 400 14.53 -21.88 35.05
N ASP A 401 15.63 -22.60 34.84
CA ASP A 401 16.07 -23.66 35.74
C ASP A 401 16.96 -23.07 36.86
N GLY A 402 16.43 -23.07 38.08
CA GLY A 402 17.15 -22.56 39.25
C GLY A 402 18.40 -23.39 39.60
N GLN A 403 18.51 -24.65 39.16
CA GLN A 403 19.72 -25.43 39.40
C GLN A 403 20.87 -25.04 38.46
N LYS A 404 20.52 -24.50 37.29
CA LYS A 404 21.45 -24.05 36.25
C LYS A 404 21.77 -22.56 36.31
N CYS A 405 21.23 -21.82 37.28
CA CYS A 405 21.62 -20.42 37.46
C CYS A 405 22.97 -20.32 38.20
N GLY A 406 23.65 -19.18 38.12
CA GLY A 406 24.96 -19.01 38.76
C GLY A 406 24.96 -19.26 40.27
N PHE A 407 23.87 -18.86 40.95
CA PHE A 407 23.68 -19.21 42.36
C PHE A 407 23.33 -20.67 42.56
N GLY A 408 22.55 -21.30 41.69
CA GLY A 408 22.21 -22.73 41.75
C GLY A 408 23.44 -23.63 41.66
N HIS A 409 24.34 -23.36 40.72
CA HIS A 409 25.61 -24.09 40.64
C HIS A 409 26.46 -23.89 41.89
N PHE A 410 26.55 -22.66 42.40
CA PHE A 410 27.27 -22.37 43.64
C PHE A 410 26.64 -23.07 44.85
N TYR A 411 25.32 -22.98 44.99
CA TYR A 411 24.52 -23.57 46.05
C TYR A 411 24.72 -25.09 46.16
N ASN A 412 24.70 -25.77 45.01
CA ASN A 412 24.89 -27.22 44.95
C ASN A 412 26.35 -27.65 45.11
N SER A 413 27.29 -26.72 45.00
CA SER A 413 28.73 -27.00 45.10
C SER A 413 29.29 -26.69 46.49
N VAL A 414 28.66 -25.81 47.29
CA VAL A 414 29.21 -25.49 48.63
C VAL A 414 28.16 -25.68 49.71
N MET A 415 28.59 -26.23 50.86
CA MET A 415 27.73 -26.40 52.03
C MET A 415 28.33 -25.68 53.24
N PRO A 416 27.71 -24.59 53.72
CA PRO A 416 28.15 -23.89 54.92
C PRO A 416 28.12 -24.77 56.18
N ARG A 417 29.15 -24.67 57.02
CA ARG A 417 29.25 -25.37 58.32
C ARG A 417 28.71 -24.56 59.47
N HIS A 418 28.79 -23.22 59.39
CA HIS A 418 28.28 -22.34 60.43
C HIS A 418 26.77 -22.50 60.58
N GLU A 419 26.29 -22.88 61.77
CA GLU A 419 24.88 -23.26 62.01
C GLU A 419 23.90 -22.15 61.59
N GLY A 420 24.20 -20.89 61.95
CA GLY A 420 23.36 -19.75 61.57
C GLY A 420 23.27 -19.48 60.06
N ILE A 421 24.29 -19.84 59.28
CA ILE A 421 24.25 -19.71 57.81
C ILE A 421 23.56 -20.92 57.20
N LYS A 422 23.84 -22.12 57.72
CA LYS A 422 23.28 -23.39 57.24
C LYS A 422 21.76 -23.41 57.31
N GLU A 423 21.16 -22.87 58.37
CA GLU A 423 19.69 -22.77 58.47
C GLU A 423 19.07 -21.88 57.39
N ILE A 424 19.70 -20.74 57.08
CA ILE A 424 19.24 -19.83 56.03
C ILE A 424 19.47 -20.46 54.66
N TRP A 425 20.62 -21.10 54.46
CA TRP A 425 21.00 -21.79 53.23
C TRP A 425 19.94 -22.80 52.78
N ILE A 426 19.53 -23.70 53.68
CA ILE A 426 18.52 -24.73 53.39
C ILE A 426 17.15 -24.10 53.07
N LYS A 427 16.78 -23.01 53.76
CA LYS A 427 15.50 -22.32 53.52
C LYS A 427 15.45 -21.62 52.16
N ILE A 428 16.58 -21.10 51.66
CA ILE A 428 16.63 -20.40 50.37
C ILE A 428 16.23 -21.34 49.21
N ASP A 429 16.62 -22.61 49.24
CA ASP A 429 16.45 -23.53 48.10
C ASP A 429 15.00 -23.64 47.62
N ASN A 430 14.05 -23.78 48.55
CA ASN A 430 12.62 -23.89 48.19
C ASN A 430 12.09 -22.61 47.54
N ILE A 431 12.46 -21.44 48.06
CA ILE A 431 12.01 -20.13 47.56
C ILE A 431 12.67 -19.84 46.21
N HIS A 432 13.93 -20.21 46.05
CA HIS A 432 14.70 -20.09 44.82
C HIS A 432 14.11 -20.94 43.69
N LYS A 433 13.77 -22.20 43.96
CA LYS A 433 13.06 -23.06 43.00
C LYS A 433 11.70 -22.47 42.61
N GLU A 434 10.96 -21.90 43.57
CA GLU A 434 9.69 -21.24 43.27
C GLU A 434 9.88 -20.01 42.38
N LEU A 435 10.87 -19.16 42.64
CA LEU A 435 11.17 -17.98 41.82
C LEU A 435 11.38 -18.36 40.35
N HIS A 436 12.25 -19.34 40.10
CA HIS A 436 12.59 -19.78 38.76
C HIS A 436 11.40 -20.44 38.04
N LYS A 437 10.57 -21.20 38.77
CA LYS A 437 9.29 -21.72 38.25
C LYS A 437 8.31 -20.60 37.86
N VAL A 438 8.24 -19.52 38.64
CA VAL A 438 7.42 -18.34 38.28
C VAL A 438 7.96 -17.67 37.02
N GLY A 439 9.28 -17.64 36.81
CA GLY A 439 9.89 -17.18 35.56
C GLY A 439 9.37 -17.92 34.32
N GLU A 440 9.28 -19.25 34.39
CA GLU A 440 8.72 -20.07 33.31
C GLU A 440 7.23 -19.76 33.07
N VAL A 441 6.46 -19.55 34.13
CA VAL A 441 5.05 -19.15 34.04
C VAL A 441 4.89 -17.80 33.35
N VAL A 442 5.75 -16.81 33.64
CA VAL A 442 5.74 -15.52 32.95
C VAL A 442 6.04 -15.69 31.47
N LYS A 443 7.06 -16.48 31.11
CA LYS A 443 7.42 -16.77 29.71
C LYS A 443 6.24 -17.37 28.94
N ASN A 444 5.54 -18.34 29.53
CA ASN A 444 4.38 -18.98 28.90
C ASN A 444 3.19 -18.03 28.78
N ASN A 445 2.90 -17.21 29.80
CA ASN A 445 1.84 -16.20 29.70
C ASN A 445 2.12 -15.18 28.57
N ILE A 446 3.38 -14.82 28.31
CA ILE A 446 3.74 -13.96 27.17
C ILE A 446 3.52 -14.71 25.85
N LYS A 447 3.91 -15.99 25.76
CA LYS A 447 3.67 -16.83 24.56
C LYS A 447 2.16 -16.95 24.25
N ASP A 448 1.34 -17.07 25.28
CA ASP A 448 -0.12 -17.20 25.18
C ASP A 448 -0.85 -15.83 25.11
N GLU A 449 -0.11 -14.73 24.90
CA GLU A 449 -0.63 -13.35 24.83
C GLU A 449 -1.41 -12.88 26.09
N ASN A 450 -1.22 -13.55 27.21
CA ASN A 450 -1.86 -13.26 28.49
C ASN A 450 -1.06 -12.22 29.31
N THR A 451 -1.02 -11.00 28.77
CA THR A 451 -0.20 -9.89 29.28
C THR A 451 -0.45 -9.57 30.76
N GLU A 452 -1.72 -9.61 31.22
CA GLU A 452 -2.04 -9.27 32.61
C GLU A 452 -1.55 -10.34 33.59
N LYS A 453 -1.71 -11.62 33.27
CA LYS A 453 -1.13 -12.71 34.09
C LYS A 453 0.40 -12.70 34.05
N ALA A 454 1.01 -12.32 32.93
CA ALA A 454 2.46 -12.16 32.84
C ALA A 454 2.97 -11.08 33.82
N LYS A 455 2.32 -9.91 33.86
CA LYS A 455 2.65 -8.83 34.80
C LYS A 455 2.41 -9.22 36.25
N GLU A 456 1.32 -9.90 36.56
CA GLU A 456 1.01 -10.38 37.91
C GLU A 456 2.07 -11.37 38.42
N ASN A 457 2.40 -12.39 37.62
CA ASN A 457 3.42 -13.36 37.97
C ASN A 457 4.81 -12.74 38.04
N SER A 458 5.11 -11.73 37.22
CA SER A 458 6.36 -10.98 37.32
C SER A 458 6.49 -10.21 38.65
N LYS A 459 5.40 -9.60 39.14
CA LYS A 459 5.37 -9.00 40.49
C LYS A 459 5.59 -10.04 41.60
N LYS A 460 5.00 -11.24 41.45
CA LYS A 460 5.25 -12.36 42.38
C LYS A 460 6.74 -12.75 42.36
N ALA A 461 7.37 -12.82 41.20
CA ALA A 461 8.81 -13.07 41.07
C ALA A 461 9.63 -11.98 41.79
N THR A 462 9.23 -10.71 41.71
CA THR A 462 9.89 -9.60 42.45
C THR A 462 9.85 -9.81 43.96
N GLN A 463 8.70 -10.22 44.50
CA GLN A 463 8.55 -10.49 45.94
C GLN A 463 9.41 -11.68 46.40
N LEU A 464 9.43 -12.76 45.61
CA LEU A 464 10.26 -13.93 45.88
C LEU A 464 11.76 -13.57 45.79
N SER A 465 12.17 -12.82 44.76
CA SER A 465 13.55 -12.35 44.59
C SER A 465 14.00 -11.47 45.76
N GLN A 466 13.17 -10.51 46.20
CA GLN A 466 13.49 -9.67 47.36
C GLN A 466 13.66 -10.50 48.64
N THR A 467 12.86 -11.55 48.81
CA THR A 467 12.99 -12.49 49.94
C THR A 467 14.33 -13.20 49.89
N ILE A 468 14.73 -13.72 48.73
CA ILE A 468 16.04 -14.38 48.53
C ILE A 468 17.18 -13.38 48.77
N ILE A 469 17.11 -12.17 48.22
CA ILE A 469 18.13 -11.12 48.39
C ILE A 469 18.31 -10.75 49.87
N ASN A 470 17.21 -10.63 50.62
CA ASN A 470 17.27 -10.36 52.06
C ASN A 470 17.96 -11.51 52.81
N MET A 471 17.66 -12.77 52.46
CA MET A 471 18.28 -13.94 53.06
C MET A 471 19.78 -14.04 52.72
N LEU A 472 20.16 -13.79 51.46
CA LEU A 472 21.56 -13.73 51.03
C LEU A 472 22.32 -12.59 51.72
N SER A 473 21.67 -11.44 51.91
CA SER A 473 22.25 -10.30 52.64
C SER A 473 22.49 -10.64 54.11
N ASN A 474 21.58 -11.40 54.74
CA ASN A 474 21.77 -11.92 56.09
C ASN A 474 22.96 -12.89 56.16
N ILE A 475 23.03 -13.85 55.23
CA ILE A 475 24.18 -14.78 55.11
C ILE A 475 25.50 -14.00 54.98
N LYS A 476 25.52 -12.96 54.14
CA LYS A 476 26.69 -12.09 53.96
C LYS A 476 27.07 -11.38 55.26
N SER A 477 26.10 -10.86 56.02
CA SER A 477 26.36 -10.19 57.30
C SER A 477 27.02 -11.15 58.30
N ILE A 478 26.40 -12.33 58.49
CA ILE A 478 26.94 -13.38 59.38
C ILE A 478 28.34 -13.81 58.91
N ALA A 479 28.53 -14.04 57.61
CA ALA A 479 29.84 -14.42 57.07
C ALA A 479 30.92 -13.35 57.32
N THR A 480 30.55 -12.06 57.30
CA THR A 480 31.46 -10.95 57.57
C THR A 480 31.84 -10.86 59.06
N GLU A 481 30.92 -11.19 59.96
CA GLU A 481 31.18 -11.27 61.40
C GLU A 481 32.07 -12.47 61.73
N VAL A 482 31.75 -13.65 61.17
CA VAL A 482 32.55 -14.88 61.29
C VAL A 482 33.99 -14.67 60.78
N ASP A 483 34.18 -13.92 59.69
CA ASP A 483 35.52 -13.57 59.18
C ASP A 483 36.31 -12.68 60.16
N LYS A 484 35.66 -11.74 60.84
CA LYS A 484 36.30 -10.89 61.87
C LYS A 484 36.71 -11.67 63.11
N GLU A 485 35.94 -12.71 63.46
CA GLU A 485 36.21 -13.60 64.59
C GLU A 485 37.30 -14.65 64.27
N GLY A 486 37.74 -14.75 63.01
CA GLY A 486 38.69 -15.77 62.56
C GLY A 486 38.10 -17.17 62.45
N ASN A 487 36.77 -17.28 62.52
CA ASN A 487 36.02 -18.51 62.35
C ASN A 487 35.76 -18.78 60.86
N LEU A 488 35.43 -20.02 60.50
CA LEU A 488 35.21 -20.42 59.10
C LEU A 488 33.71 -20.56 58.81
N VAL A 489 33.29 -20.01 57.67
CA VAL A 489 31.92 -20.12 57.16
C VAL A 489 31.65 -21.50 56.53
N LEU A 490 32.64 -22.04 55.81
CA LEU A 490 32.60 -23.28 55.04
C LEU A 490 33.34 -24.46 55.69
#